data_AF-A0A5B7CTW7-F1
#
_entry.id   AF-A0A5B7CTW7-F1
#
_cell.length_a   1.000
_cell.length_b   1.000
_cell.length_c   1.000
_cell.angle_alpha   90.00
_cell.angle_beta   90.00
_cell.angle_gamma   90.00
#
_symmetry.space_group_name_H-M   'P 1'
#
loop_
_entity.id
_entity.type
_entity.pdbx_description
1 polymer ?
#
loop_
_entity_poly.entity_id
_entity_poly.type
_entity_poly.pdbx_seq_one_letter_code
_entity_poly.pdbx_strand_id
1 'polypeptide(L)'
;MQKTFSPTPSPPRYLLNHNAKPLGVIYELRVFVGDNADEKPHRRNSVALAVRKVQFSPASGSKRQPSTLVSKGFALSSGKLNMEVTLDKEIYYHGEQVKANLSINNASKKTVKNIKCAVVQHVEVTMTNSQFTREVCTSLTHSTVAYH
;
A
#
# COMPACT_ATOMS: atom_id res chain seq x y z
N MET A 1 24.01 -19.76 30.38
CA MET A 1 24.05 -18.70 29.36
C MET A 1 22.77 -18.82 28.51
N GLN A 2 21.70 -18.09 28.81
CA GLN A 2 20.46 -18.14 28.03
C GLN A 2 20.59 -17.19 26.84
N LYS A 3 20.57 -17.73 25.62
CA LYS A 3 20.58 -16.95 24.39
C LYS A 3 19.12 -16.64 24.05
N THR A 4 18.66 -15.46 24.42
CA THR A 4 17.35 -14.96 24.02
C THR A 4 17.44 -14.55 22.56
N PHE A 5 16.98 -15.41 21.65
CA PHE A 5 16.76 -15.01 20.26
C PHE A 5 15.46 -14.20 20.23
N SER A 6 15.53 -12.91 19.94
CA SER A 6 14.35 -12.17 19.53
C SER A 6 13.90 -12.73 18.17
N PRO A 7 12.64 -13.15 18.00
CA PRO A 7 12.16 -13.56 16.70
C PRO A 7 12.27 -12.38 15.74
N THR A 8 12.87 -12.60 14.56
CA THR A 8 12.84 -11.62 13.48
C THR A 8 11.39 -11.31 13.12
N PRO A 9 11.01 -10.04 12.92
CA PRO A 9 9.63 -9.68 12.61
C PRO A 9 9.24 -10.31 11.27
N SER A 10 8.39 -11.34 11.33
CA SER A 10 7.87 -11.99 10.13
C SER A 10 6.86 -11.09 9.40
N PRO A 11 6.77 -11.15 8.06
CA PRO A 11 5.85 -10.30 7.30
C PRO A 11 4.37 -10.64 7.57
N PRO A 12 3.44 -9.67 7.51
CA PRO A 12 2.00 -9.96 7.56
C PRO A 12 1.55 -10.91 6.44
N ARG A 13 0.35 -11.50 6.60
CA ARG A 13 -0.24 -12.37 5.57
C ARG A 13 -0.72 -11.51 4.39
N TYR A 14 -0.12 -11.71 3.21
CA TYR A 14 -0.58 -11.14 1.93
C TYR A 14 -0.83 -12.24 0.92
N LEU A 15 -1.86 -12.09 0.10
CA LEU A 15 -2.14 -12.97 -1.04
C LEU A 15 -2.37 -12.14 -2.29
N LEU A 16 -1.53 -12.34 -3.30
CA LEU A 16 -1.68 -11.79 -4.64
C LEU A 16 -2.36 -12.85 -5.50
N ASN A 17 -3.48 -12.48 -6.11
CA ASN A 17 -4.17 -13.36 -7.06
C ASN A 17 -3.80 -12.95 -8.49
N HIS A 18 -2.84 -13.67 -9.08
CA HIS A 18 -2.56 -13.63 -10.52
C HIS A 18 -2.93 -14.99 -11.12
N ASN A 19 -4.09 -15.06 -11.77
CA ASN A 19 -4.68 -16.06 -12.70
C ASN A 19 -4.35 -17.57 -12.64
N ALA A 20 -3.47 -18.08 -11.79
CA ALA A 20 -3.10 -19.50 -11.76
C ALA A 20 -2.57 -20.01 -10.41
N LYS A 21 -2.01 -19.17 -9.53
CA LYS A 21 -1.58 -19.59 -8.19
C LYS A 21 -1.49 -18.38 -7.23
N PRO A 22 -2.03 -18.46 -6.01
CA PRO A 22 -1.87 -17.41 -5.03
C PRO A 22 -0.38 -17.28 -4.66
N LEU A 23 0.18 -16.08 -4.84
CA LEU A 23 1.52 -15.74 -4.38
C LEU A 23 1.40 -14.99 -3.07
N GLY A 24 2.06 -15.47 -2.01
CA GLY A 24 1.89 -14.84 -0.72
C GLY A 24 2.50 -15.58 0.46
N VAL A 25 2.39 -14.93 1.61
CA VAL A 25 2.80 -15.48 2.90
C VAL A 25 1.59 -16.16 3.51
N ILE A 26 1.70 -17.45 3.85
CA ILE A 26 0.64 -18.22 4.52
C ILE A 26 1.22 -18.76 5.82
N TYR A 27 0.51 -18.56 6.92
CA TYR A 27 0.85 -19.15 8.20
C TYR A 27 -0.11 -20.29 8.50
N GLU A 28 0.44 -21.41 8.94
CA GLU A 28 -0.31 -22.60 9.32
C GLU A 28 0.28 -23.16 10.62
N LEU A 29 -0.56 -23.33 11.62
CA LEU A 29 -0.23 -24.06 12.84
C LEU A 29 -0.52 -25.54 12.59
N ARG A 30 0.52 -26.38 12.64
CA ARG A 30 0.36 -27.83 12.54
C ARG A 30 0.63 -28.47 13.89
N VAL A 31 -0.27 -29.36 14.29
CA VAL A 31 -0.17 -30.17 15.50
C VAL A 31 -0.29 -31.63 15.10
N PHE A 32 0.60 -32.48 15.60
CA PHE A 32 0.58 -33.90 15.34
C PHE A 32 0.88 -34.68 16.62
N VAL A 33 0.38 -35.91 16.69
CA VAL A 33 0.67 -36.85 17.78
C VAL A 33 1.76 -37.81 17.30
N GLY A 34 2.82 -37.98 18.09
CA GLY A 34 3.90 -38.93 17.83
C GLY A 34 4.54 -39.38 19.14
N ASP A 35 5.19 -40.53 19.10
CA ASP A 35 5.82 -41.17 20.26
C ASP A 35 7.19 -40.55 20.59
N ASN A 36 7.83 -39.90 19.62
CA ASN A 36 9.09 -39.19 19.79
C ASN A 36 9.17 -37.94 18.88
N ALA A 37 10.09 -37.04 19.20
CA ALA A 37 10.23 -35.74 18.52
C ALA A 37 10.70 -35.84 17.05
N ASP A 38 11.32 -36.96 16.68
CA ASP A 38 11.87 -37.20 15.35
C ASP A 38 10.87 -37.91 14.42
N GLU A 39 9.70 -38.31 14.95
CA GLU A 39 8.66 -38.99 14.18
C GLU A 39 8.09 -38.06 13.11
N LYS A 40 8.05 -38.57 11.86
CA LYS A 40 7.48 -37.82 10.75
C LYS A 40 5.95 -37.72 10.92
N PRO A 41 5.37 -36.51 10.91
CA PRO A 41 3.92 -36.33 11.04
C PRO A 41 3.14 -37.08 9.95
N HIS A 42 2.06 -37.77 10.32
CA HIS A 42 1.17 -38.47 9.39
C HIS A 42 -0.16 -37.74 9.25
N ARG A 43 -0.73 -37.68 8.04
CA ARG A 43 -1.99 -36.92 7.81
C ARG A 43 -3.14 -37.36 8.71
N ARG A 44 -3.18 -38.63 9.11
CA ARG A 44 -4.23 -39.19 10.00
C ARG A 44 -4.08 -38.75 11.47
N ASN A 45 -2.87 -38.44 11.93
CA ASN A 45 -2.60 -38.03 13.32
C ASN A 45 -2.23 -36.54 13.43
N SER A 46 -2.47 -35.77 12.37
CA SER A 46 -2.11 -34.36 12.28
C SER A 46 -3.34 -33.50 12.02
N VAL A 47 -3.42 -32.35 12.69
CA VAL A 47 -4.39 -31.29 12.42
C VAL A 47 -3.63 -30.03 12.02
N ALA A 48 -4.24 -29.25 11.13
CA ALA A 48 -3.66 -28.00 10.65
C ALA A 48 -4.68 -26.88 10.72
N LEU A 49 -4.25 -25.72 11.23
CA LEU A 49 -5.06 -24.53 11.38
C LEU A 49 -4.40 -23.36 10.65
N ALA A 50 -5.09 -22.78 9.67
CA ALA A 50 -4.63 -21.56 9.03
C ALA A 50 -4.72 -20.38 10.02
N VAL A 51 -3.61 -19.66 10.20
CA VAL A 51 -3.55 -18.49 11.08
C VAL A 51 -3.17 -17.25 10.26
N ARG A 52 -3.56 -16.07 10.76
CA ARG A 52 -3.32 -14.79 10.07
C ARG A 52 -2.54 -13.85 10.98
N LYS A 53 -1.36 -13.44 10.53
CA LYS A 53 -0.66 -12.29 11.09
C LYS A 53 -1.16 -11.03 10.39
N VAL A 54 -1.83 -10.16 11.13
CA VAL A 54 -2.29 -8.85 10.66
C VAL A 54 -1.43 -7.75 11.29
N GLN A 55 -1.22 -6.66 10.56
CA GLN A 55 -0.54 -5.49 11.10
C GLN A 55 -1.60 -4.49 11.57
N PHE A 56 -1.40 -3.98 12.78
CA PHE A 56 -2.13 -2.85 13.31
C PHE A 56 -1.18 -1.65 13.39
N SER A 57 -1.65 -0.47 13.04
CA SER A 57 -0.91 0.77 13.22
C SER A 57 -1.76 1.72 14.04
N PRO A 58 -1.32 2.19 15.22
CA PRO A 58 -2.12 3.10 16.04
C PRO A 58 -2.41 4.40 15.30
N ALA A 59 -3.61 4.95 15.50
CA ALA A 59 -4.05 6.19 14.85
C ALA A 59 -3.35 7.46 15.37
N SER A 60 -2.37 7.34 16.27
CA SER A 60 -1.53 8.44 16.74
C SER A 60 -0.59 8.87 15.62
N GLY A 61 -1.17 9.50 14.59
CA GLY A 61 -0.45 10.02 13.44
C GLY A 61 0.43 11.18 13.84
N SER A 62 1.43 11.44 13.00
CA SER A 62 2.19 12.67 13.09
C SER A 62 1.25 13.88 13.00
N LYS A 63 1.56 14.98 13.71
CA LYS A 63 0.79 16.24 13.60
C LYS A 63 0.88 16.87 12.19
N ARG A 64 1.74 16.33 11.33
CA ARG A 64 2.05 16.89 10.01
C ARG A 64 1.26 16.15 8.95
N GLN A 65 0.45 16.88 8.20
CA GLN A 65 -0.26 16.34 7.06
C GLN A 65 0.72 15.94 5.94
N PRO A 66 0.55 14.77 5.30
CA PRO A 66 1.32 14.42 4.12
C PRO A 66 1.02 15.42 3.01
N SER A 67 2.07 16.05 2.46
CA SER A 67 1.91 16.98 1.35
C SER A 67 3.00 16.82 0.29
N THR A 68 2.69 17.20 -0.94
CA THR A 68 3.63 17.22 -2.07
C THR A 68 3.32 18.41 -2.97
N LEU A 69 4.37 19.13 -3.35
CA LEU A 69 4.32 20.25 -4.29
C LEU A 69 5.07 19.88 -5.56
N VAL A 70 4.45 20.06 -6.72
CA VAL A 70 5.04 19.87 -8.04
C VAL A 70 4.91 21.15 -8.85
N SER A 71 5.99 21.54 -9.52
CA SER A 71 6.02 22.69 -10.44
C SER A 71 6.44 22.22 -11.83
N LYS A 72 5.62 22.49 -12.84
CA LYS A 72 5.87 22.11 -14.24
C LYS A 72 5.88 23.33 -15.15
N GLY A 73 7.00 23.55 -15.84
CA GLY A 73 7.08 24.46 -16.97
C GLY A 73 6.61 23.80 -18.27
N PHE A 74 6.16 24.61 -19.23
CA PHE A 74 5.80 24.14 -20.56
C PHE A 74 6.61 24.90 -21.61
N ALA A 75 7.04 24.22 -22.67
CA ALA A 75 7.68 24.87 -23.82
C ALA A 75 6.76 25.98 -24.36
N LEU A 76 7.35 27.13 -24.70
CA LEU A 76 6.67 28.33 -25.22
C LEU A 76 5.66 28.96 -24.22
N SER A 77 5.74 28.64 -22.92
CA SER A 77 5.00 29.30 -21.84
C SER A 77 5.97 30.02 -20.91
N SER A 78 5.74 31.31 -20.66
CA SER A 78 6.57 32.14 -19.76
C SER A 78 6.35 31.85 -18.27
N GLY A 79 5.27 31.15 -17.91
CA GLY A 79 5.00 30.73 -16.53
C GLY A 79 4.75 29.23 -16.37
N LYS A 80 4.61 28.81 -15.11
CA LYS A 80 4.56 27.41 -14.66
C LYS A 80 3.18 27.05 -14.09
N LEU A 81 2.87 25.76 -14.13
CA LEU A 81 1.76 25.18 -13.38
C LEU A 81 2.30 24.61 -12.08
N ASN A 82 1.86 25.14 -10.95
CA ASN A 82 2.16 24.64 -9.63
C ASN A 82 0.95 23.87 -9.09
N MET A 83 1.19 22.68 -8.54
CA MET A 83 0.19 21.82 -7.96
C MET A 83 0.67 21.36 -6.58
N GLU A 84 -0.15 21.58 -5.56
CA GLU A 84 0.09 21.08 -4.21
C GLU A 84 -1.05 20.14 -3.83
N VAL A 85 -0.69 18.96 -3.31
CA VAL A 85 -1.64 17.99 -2.77
C VAL A 85 -1.32 17.76 -1.31
N THR A 86 -2.35 17.82 -0.46
CA THR A 86 -2.23 17.56 0.98
C THR A 86 -3.31 16.59 1.43
N LEU A 87 -2.93 15.54 2.16
CA LEU A 87 -3.84 14.56 2.75
C LEU A 87 -4.19 14.96 4.19
N ASP A 88 -5.41 14.67 4.65
CA ASP A 88 -5.82 14.98 6.03
C ASP A 88 -5.17 14.06 7.07
N LYS A 89 -4.88 12.81 6.69
CA LYS A 89 -4.20 11.82 7.54
C LYS A 89 -3.05 11.13 6.80
N GLU A 90 -2.10 10.64 7.59
CA GLU A 90 -1.00 9.76 7.14
C GLU A 90 -1.41 8.28 7.10
N ILE A 91 -2.26 7.85 8.04
CA ILE A 91 -2.71 6.46 8.18
C ILE A 91 -4.24 6.45 8.04
N TYR A 92 -4.73 5.57 7.18
CA TYR A 92 -6.16 5.28 7.00
C TYR A 92 -6.44 3.82 7.31
N TYR A 93 -7.55 3.56 7.98
CA TYR A 93 -8.07 2.21 8.14
C TYR A 93 -8.97 1.83 6.96
N HIS A 94 -9.14 0.52 6.76
CA HIS A 94 -10.05 0.01 5.74
C HIS A 94 -11.46 0.56 5.94
N GLY A 95 -12.05 1.09 4.86
CA GLY A 95 -13.38 1.70 4.86
C GLY A 95 -13.39 3.19 5.19
N GLU A 96 -12.28 3.78 5.66
CA GLU A 96 -12.20 5.23 5.83
C GLU A 96 -12.09 5.94 4.46
N GLN A 97 -12.73 7.10 4.36
CA GLN A 97 -12.59 7.96 3.19
C GLN A 97 -11.25 8.68 3.23
N VAL A 98 -10.52 8.65 2.11
CA VAL A 98 -9.30 9.42 1.91
C VAL A 98 -9.67 10.82 1.43
N LYS A 99 -9.25 11.87 2.14
CA LYS A 99 -9.47 13.27 1.73
C LYS A 99 -8.17 13.87 1.24
N ALA A 100 -8.19 14.38 0.00
CA ALA A 100 -7.07 15.06 -0.61
C ALA A 100 -7.46 16.50 -0.94
N ASN A 101 -6.71 17.46 -0.42
CA ASN A 101 -6.82 18.87 -0.75
C ASN A 101 -5.86 19.17 -1.91
N LEU A 102 -6.39 19.75 -2.99
CA LEU A 102 -5.64 20.07 -4.19
C LEU A 102 -5.64 21.59 -4.40
N SER A 103 -4.45 22.20 -4.38
CA SER A 103 -4.24 23.61 -4.72
C SER A 103 -3.53 23.70 -6.05
N ILE A 104 -4.10 24.45 -6.99
CA ILE A 104 -3.54 24.64 -8.33
C ILE A 104 -3.32 26.14 -8.53
N ASN A 105 -2.08 26.51 -8.80
CA ASN A 105 -1.71 27.85 -9.26
C ASN A 105 -1.16 27.75 -10.69
N ASN A 106 -1.98 28.19 -11.65
CA ASN A 106 -1.65 28.13 -13.07
C ASN A 106 -1.22 29.51 -13.60
N ALA A 107 0.07 29.79 -13.54
CA ALA A 107 0.68 30.95 -14.18
C ALA A 107 1.15 30.64 -15.62
N SER A 108 0.82 29.47 -16.16
CA SER A 108 1.21 29.05 -17.50
C SER A 108 0.20 29.45 -18.57
N LYS A 109 0.60 29.36 -19.85
CA LYS A 109 -0.32 29.54 -21.00
C LYS A 109 -1.05 28.25 -21.40
N LYS A 110 -1.09 27.24 -20.53
CA LYS A 110 -1.74 25.94 -20.79
C LYS A 110 -2.98 25.77 -19.92
N THR A 111 -4.03 25.19 -20.50
CA THR A 111 -5.29 24.90 -19.81
C THR A 111 -5.26 23.53 -19.16
N VAL A 112 -5.67 23.42 -17.89
CA VAL A 112 -5.93 22.14 -17.24
C VAL A 112 -7.33 21.67 -17.65
N LYS A 113 -7.42 20.55 -18.38
CA LYS A 113 -8.68 20.00 -18.88
C LYS A 113 -9.37 19.07 -17.88
N ASN A 114 -8.58 18.17 -17.28
CA ASN A 114 -9.06 17.13 -16.39
C ASN A 114 -8.09 16.97 -15.23
N ILE A 115 -8.63 16.59 -14.08
CA ILE A 115 -7.86 16.20 -12.90
C ILE A 115 -8.26 14.76 -12.56
N LYS A 116 -7.31 13.83 -12.64
CA LYS A 116 -7.49 12.43 -12.23
C LYS A 116 -6.80 12.25 -10.88
N CYS A 117 -7.54 11.75 -9.90
CA CYS A 117 -7.01 11.29 -8.62
C CYS A 117 -7.10 9.77 -8.57
N ALA A 118 -6.03 9.08 -8.21
CA ALA A 118 -5.99 7.63 -8.12
C ALA A 118 -5.29 7.20 -6.84
N VAL A 119 -5.81 6.15 -6.20
CA VAL A 119 -5.10 5.41 -5.16
C VAL A 119 -4.42 4.23 -5.85
N VAL A 120 -3.10 4.18 -5.77
CA VAL A 120 -2.27 3.18 -6.42
C VAL A 120 -1.63 2.31 -5.36
N GLN A 121 -1.81 1.00 -5.51
CA GLN A 121 -1.13 0.00 -4.69
C GLN A 121 0.12 -0.46 -5.41
N HIS A 122 1.27 -0.31 -4.74
CA HIS A 122 2.53 -0.89 -5.15
C HIS A 122 2.84 -2.09 -4.26
N VAL A 123 3.16 -3.23 -4.87
CA VAL A 123 3.55 -4.45 -4.17
C VAL A 123 4.87 -4.95 -4.72
N GLU A 124 5.84 -5.12 -3.83
CA GLU A 124 7.13 -5.73 -4.14
C GLU A 124 7.20 -7.13 -3.52
N VAL A 125 7.56 -8.12 -4.32
CA VAL A 125 7.76 -9.51 -3.88
C VAL A 125 9.25 -9.84 -3.96
N THR A 126 9.95 -9.58 -2.85
CA THR A 126 11.41 -9.71 -2.75
C THR A 126 11.93 -11.09 -3.15
N MET A 127 11.25 -12.18 -2.77
CA MET A 127 11.66 -13.56 -3.11
C MET A 127 11.81 -13.81 -4.62
N THR A 128 11.03 -13.09 -5.44
CA THR A 128 11.03 -13.23 -6.90
C THR A 128 11.55 -12.00 -7.62
N ASN A 129 11.96 -10.98 -6.87
CA ASN A 129 12.29 -9.64 -7.37
C ASN A 129 11.23 -9.09 -8.35
N SER A 130 9.95 -9.31 -8.05
CA SER A 130 8.85 -8.85 -8.89
C SER A 130 8.13 -7.66 -8.26
N GLN A 131 7.64 -6.76 -9.12
CA GLN A 131 6.91 -5.56 -8.71
C GLN A 131 5.57 -5.53 -9.43
N PHE A 132 4.51 -5.28 -8.66
CA PHE A 132 3.15 -5.18 -9.15
C PHE A 132 2.60 -3.80 -8.78
N THR A 133 1.96 -3.15 -9.74
CA THR A 133 1.29 -1.87 -9.53
C THR A 133 -0.14 -1.98 -10.00
N ARG A 134 -1.09 -1.55 -9.16
CA ARG A 134 -2.52 -1.59 -9.49
C ARG A 134 -3.21 -0.32 -8.99
N GLU A 135 -4.01 0.30 -9.85
CA GLU A 135 -4.98 1.31 -9.42
C GLU A 135 -6.12 0.61 -8.65
N VAL A 136 -6.29 0.95 -7.37
CA VAL A 136 -7.33 0.36 -6.50
C VAL A 136 -8.57 1.22 -6.40
N CYS A 137 -8.44 2.53 -6.62
CA CYS A 137 -9.55 3.47 -6.70
C CYS A 137 -9.15 4.61 -7.64
N THR A 138 -10.09 5.10 -8.44
CA THR A 138 -9.91 6.26 -9.31
C THR A 138 -11.10 7.20 -9.20
N SER A 139 -10.83 8.50 -9.28
CA SER A 139 -11.83 9.55 -9.43
C SER A 139 -11.34 10.52 -10.49
N LEU A 140 -12.27 11.01 -11.31
CA LEU A 140 -12.00 11.94 -12.39
C LEU A 140 -12.90 13.15 -12.20
N THR A 141 -12.30 14.34 -12.14
CA THR A 141 -13.04 15.59 -12.08
C THR A 141 -12.82 16.36 -13.37
N HIS A 142 -13.94 16.73 -14.01
CA HIS A 142 -13.95 17.64 -15.15
C HIS A 142 -14.00 19.09 -14.65
N SER A 143 -12.87 19.55 -14.12
CA SER A 143 -12.68 20.94 -13.72
C SER A 143 -11.72 21.62 -14.70
N THR A 144 -12.19 22.70 -15.32
CA THR A 144 -11.33 23.53 -16.18
C THR A 144 -10.69 24.60 -15.33
N VAL A 145 -9.37 24.55 -15.16
CA VAL A 145 -8.60 25.66 -14.57
C VAL A 145 -7.99 26.44 -15.72
N ALA A 146 -8.59 27.59 -16.02
CA ALA A 146 -8.11 28.53 -17.03
C ALA A 146 -6.80 29.18 -16.56
N TYR A 147 -6.05 29.75 -17.51
CA TYR A 147 -4.90 30.60 -17.19
C TYR A 147 -5.41 31.95 -16.66
N HIS A 148 -4.63 32.59 -15.78
CA HIS A 148 -4.79 34.01 -15.48
C HIS A 148 -4.09 34.86 -16.54
#